data_AF-A0A7G8DM51-F1
#
_entry.id   AF-A0A7G8DM51-F1
#
_cell.length_a   1.000
_cell.length_b   1.000
_cell.length_c   1.000
_cell.angle_alpha   90.00
_cell.angle_beta   90.00
_cell.angle_gamma   90.00
#
_symmetry.space_group_name_H-M   'P 1'
#
loop_
_entity.id
_entity.type
_entity.pdbx_description
1 polymer ?
#
loop_
_entity_poly.entity_id
_entity_poly.type
_entity_poly.pdbx_seq_one_letter_code
_entity_poly.pdbx_strand_id
1 'polypeptide(L)'
;MARPKGFVLHEGISPFDGQNIVSIATCHSSNRKTGDMVQVWILPKDVNPLDAIKQDLDTCICGHCPHRGTGTKRTCYVNVGQAPVSIWKSYKKGVYPQIASYQDVFEDRVVRFGAYGDPAFVPDGVVANALTFAKGHTCYTHQWYQAFAADFRGVFMASVDSDLEEQMAQSQGWRTFRVFHPNAEITGSKICPASITNNRVQCMKCLLCNGKKTNIAIHAHGSSASQVGVDSQPEVLSR
;
A
#
# COMPACT_ATOMS: atom_id res chain seq x y z
N MET A 1 3.44 -32.07 6.87
CA MET A 1 4.29 -30.92 6.50
C MET A 1 3.69 -29.65 7.09
N ALA A 2 4.49 -28.72 7.60
CA ALA A 2 3.98 -27.44 8.07
C ALA A 2 3.40 -26.65 6.89
N ARG A 3 2.26 -25.96 7.09
CA ARG A 3 1.66 -25.10 6.05
C ARG A 3 2.65 -23.99 5.66
N PRO A 4 2.78 -23.64 4.37
CA PRO A 4 3.62 -22.53 3.95
C PRO A 4 3.23 -21.23 4.66
N LYS A 5 4.22 -20.42 5.04
CA LYS A 5 3.98 -19.12 5.71
C LYS A 5 3.51 -18.03 4.73
N GLY A 6 3.61 -18.30 3.44
CA GLY A 6 3.25 -17.40 2.36
C GLY A 6 3.47 -18.04 1.00
N PHE A 7 3.05 -17.34 -0.05
CA PHE A 7 3.05 -17.80 -1.44
C PHE A 7 3.49 -16.66 -2.36
N VAL A 8 4.21 -17.01 -3.42
CA VAL A 8 4.41 -16.10 -4.55
C VAL A 8 3.11 -16.05 -5.34
N LEU A 9 2.55 -14.86 -5.51
CA LEU A 9 1.33 -14.64 -6.28
C LEU A 9 1.63 -14.40 -7.76
N HIS A 10 2.71 -13.65 -8.02
CA HIS A 10 3.12 -13.29 -9.37
C HIS A 10 4.58 -12.85 -9.39
N GLU A 11 5.29 -13.26 -10.43
CA GLU A 11 6.58 -12.72 -10.85
C GLU A 11 6.43 -12.20 -12.27
N GLY A 12 6.88 -10.98 -12.50
CA GLY A 12 6.73 -10.36 -13.81
C GLY A 12 7.40 -9.01 -13.90
N ILE A 13 6.94 -8.20 -14.85
CA ILE A 13 7.55 -6.95 -15.22
C ILE A 13 6.73 -5.78 -14.68
N SER A 14 7.40 -4.83 -14.05
CA SER A 14 6.83 -3.55 -13.63
C SER A 14 6.20 -2.83 -14.82
N PRO A 15 4.91 -2.47 -14.77
CA PRO A 15 4.25 -1.71 -15.83
C PRO A 15 4.78 -0.28 -15.96
N PHE A 16 5.62 0.17 -15.03
CA PHE A 16 6.13 1.53 -14.95
C PHE A 16 7.48 1.70 -15.65
N ASP A 17 8.41 0.76 -15.45
CA ASP A 17 9.80 0.89 -15.89
C ASP A 17 10.43 -0.39 -16.44
N GLY A 18 9.66 -1.48 -16.58
CA GLY A 18 10.15 -2.70 -17.19
C GLY A 18 11.05 -3.58 -16.31
N GLN A 19 11.31 -3.19 -15.06
CA GLN A 19 12.14 -4.00 -14.14
C GLN A 19 11.34 -5.18 -13.57
N ASN A 20 12.04 -6.24 -13.14
CA ASN A 20 11.40 -7.41 -12.56
C ASN A 20 10.88 -7.14 -11.14
N ILE A 21 9.63 -7.51 -10.91
CA ILE A 21 8.97 -7.46 -9.60
C ILE A 21 8.44 -8.82 -9.19
N VAL A 22 8.20 -8.97 -7.89
CA VAL A 22 7.51 -10.11 -7.31
C VAL A 22 6.44 -9.63 -6.34
N SER A 23 5.26 -10.25 -6.40
CA SER A 23 4.20 -10.09 -5.41
C SER A 23 4.07 -11.34 -4.56
N ILE A 24 4.04 -11.17 -3.23
CA ILE A 24 4.06 -12.25 -2.25
C ILE A 24 2.92 -12.04 -1.26
N ALA A 25 2.14 -13.07 -0.99
CA ALA A 25 1.18 -13.09 0.11
C ALA A 25 1.80 -13.78 1.33
N THR A 26 1.85 -13.11 2.48
CA THR A 26 2.13 -13.76 3.78
C THR A 26 0.83 -14.01 4.53
N CYS A 27 0.61 -15.25 4.97
CA CYS A 27 -0.70 -15.72 5.43
C CYS A 27 -1.06 -15.33 6.87
N HIS A 28 -0.07 -14.91 7.67
CA HIS A 28 -0.26 -14.53 9.06
C HIS A 28 0.42 -13.20 9.39
N SER A 29 -0.24 -12.41 10.24
CA SER A 29 0.25 -11.13 10.74
C SER A 29 -0.11 -10.91 12.21
N SER A 30 0.85 -10.42 12.99
CA SER A 30 0.63 -9.96 14.37
C SER A 30 0.43 -8.43 14.45
N ASN A 31 0.20 -7.76 13.32
CA ASN A 31 0.06 -6.31 13.28
C ASN A 31 -1.21 -5.86 14.01
N ARG A 32 -1.04 -5.14 15.12
CA ARG A 32 -2.14 -4.69 15.98
C ARG A 32 -3.17 -3.83 15.26
N LYS A 33 -2.76 -2.97 14.31
CA LYS A 33 -3.64 -2.08 13.54
C LYS A 33 -4.50 -2.85 12.55
N THR A 34 -3.90 -3.77 11.80
CA THR A 34 -4.60 -4.47 10.72
C THR A 34 -5.33 -5.71 11.21
N GLY A 35 -4.81 -6.37 12.25
CA GLY A 35 -5.18 -7.73 12.63
C GLY A 35 -4.53 -8.78 11.72
N ASP A 36 -4.98 -10.04 11.83
CA ASP A 36 -4.44 -11.18 11.08
C ASP A 36 -4.96 -11.25 9.62
N MET A 37 -4.72 -10.17 8.89
CA MET A 37 -4.97 -10.06 7.45
C MET A 37 -3.83 -10.71 6.66
N VAL A 38 -4.16 -11.35 5.54
CA VAL A 38 -3.16 -11.72 4.54
C VAL A 38 -2.50 -10.44 4.04
N GLN A 39 -1.17 -10.36 4.10
CA GLN A 39 -0.43 -9.18 3.66
C GLN A 39 0.17 -9.45 2.28
N VAL A 40 -0.13 -8.61 1.31
CA VAL A 40 0.46 -8.67 -0.03
C VAL A 40 1.58 -7.63 -0.12
N TRP A 41 2.76 -8.11 -0.50
CA TRP A 41 4.00 -7.35 -0.60
C TRP A 41 4.42 -7.31 -2.07
N ILE A 42 4.78 -6.13 -2.57
CA ILE A 42 5.33 -5.95 -3.91
C ILE A 42 6.80 -5.54 -3.73
N LEU A 43 7.71 -6.34 -4.27
CA LEU A 43 9.15 -6.22 -4.03
C LEU A 43 9.93 -6.25 -5.35
N PRO A 44 11.06 -5.53 -5.45
CA PRO A 44 12.00 -5.74 -6.55
C PRO A 44 12.48 -7.20 -6.50
N LYS A 45 12.43 -7.89 -7.64
CA LYS A 45 12.79 -9.32 -7.68
C LYS A 45 14.29 -9.55 -7.52
N ASP A 46 15.09 -8.67 -8.10
CA ASP A 46 16.53 -8.89 -8.31
C ASP A 46 17.42 -8.17 -7.30
N VAL A 47 16.92 -7.09 -6.67
CA VAL A 47 17.69 -6.25 -5.74
C VAL A 47 17.04 -6.26 -4.37
N ASN A 48 17.86 -6.28 -3.32
CA ASN A 48 17.37 -6.16 -1.95
C ASN A 48 16.59 -4.85 -1.78
N PRO A 49 15.42 -4.82 -1.11
CA PRO A 49 14.61 -3.61 -0.98
C PRO A 49 15.34 -2.39 -0.39
N LEU A 50 16.29 -2.58 0.53
CA LEU A 50 17.09 -1.45 1.05
C LEU A 50 18.08 -0.92 0.02
N ASP A 51 18.69 -1.80 -0.75
CA ASP A 51 19.65 -1.41 -1.77
C ASP A 51 18.94 -0.81 -2.98
N ALA A 52 17.73 -1.29 -3.31
CA ALA A 52 16.87 -0.69 -4.32
C ALA A 52 16.54 0.78 -3.96
N ILE A 53 16.25 1.08 -2.70
CA ILE A 53 16.04 2.48 -2.26
C ILE A 53 17.32 3.31 -2.41
N LYS A 54 18.48 2.78 -1.98
CA LYS A 54 19.76 3.52 -2.08
C LYS A 54 20.17 3.80 -3.52
N GLN A 55 19.83 2.90 -4.44
CA GLN A 55 20.15 2.98 -5.86
C GLN A 55 19.02 3.61 -6.68
N ASP A 56 17.94 4.07 -6.04
CA ASP A 56 16.74 4.62 -6.69
C ASP A 56 16.02 3.66 -7.66
N LEU A 57 16.18 2.35 -7.44
CA LEU A 57 15.56 1.27 -8.23
C LEU A 57 14.18 0.86 -7.70
N ASP A 58 13.69 1.45 -6.62
CA ASP A 58 12.35 1.16 -6.07
C ASP A 58 11.21 1.82 -6.87
N THR A 59 11.52 2.53 -7.96
CA THR A 59 10.55 2.95 -9.00
C THR A 59 9.71 1.78 -9.49
N CYS A 60 10.31 0.60 -9.61
CA CYS A 60 9.66 -0.56 -10.19
C CYS A 60 8.49 -1.10 -9.38
N ILE A 61 8.36 -0.71 -8.11
CA ILE A 61 7.28 -1.14 -7.23
C ILE A 61 6.46 0.03 -6.70
N CYS A 62 6.90 1.27 -6.88
CA CYS A 62 6.31 2.45 -6.27
C CYS A 62 6.10 3.61 -7.26
N GLY A 63 6.58 3.48 -8.51
CA GLY A 63 6.48 4.50 -9.55
C GLY A 63 6.95 5.88 -9.08
N HIS A 64 6.08 6.87 -9.28
CA HIS A 64 6.27 8.25 -8.83
C HIS A 64 5.73 8.54 -7.41
N CYS A 65 5.59 7.52 -6.55
CA CYS A 65 5.14 7.75 -5.18
C CYS A 65 5.98 8.84 -4.49
N PRO A 66 5.37 9.92 -3.98
CA PRO A 66 6.09 11.08 -3.44
C PRO A 66 6.86 10.74 -2.15
N HIS A 67 6.52 9.61 -1.53
CA HIS A 67 7.17 9.15 -0.30
C HIS A 67 8.44 8.33 -0.51
N ARG A 68 8.82 8.08 -1.76
CA ARG A 68 10.13 7.49 -2.11
C ARG A 68 11.26 8.45 -1.74
N GLY A 69 12.50 8.01 -1.93
CA GLY A 69 13.70 8.81 -1.66
C GLY A 69 14.68 8.09 -0.75
N THR A 70 15.81 8.75 -0.50
CA THR A 70 16.94 8.18 0.25
C THR A 70 17.10 8.85 1.62
N GLY A 71 17.45 8.07 2.64
CA GLY A 71 17.78 8.58 3.98
C GLY A 71 16.69 9.48 4.57
N THR A 72 17.06 10.72 4.92
CA THR A 72 16.19 11.73 5.53
C THR A 72 15.19 12.37 4.57
N LYS A 73 15.36 12.20 3.25
CA LYS A 73 14.41 12.69 2.23
C LYS A 73 13.23 11.75 2.01
N ARG A 74 13.26 10.54 2.60
CA ARG A 74 12.22 9.53 2.45
C ARG A 74 11.14 9.71 3.51
N THR A 75 9.90 9.96 3.08
CA THR A 75 8.76 10.14 4.01
C THR A 75 7.92 8.88 4.19
N CYS A 76 8.17 7.82 3.41
CA CYS A 76 7.46 6.55 3.54
C CYS A 76 7.67 5.93 4.92
N TYR A 77 6.58 5.72 5.65
CA TYR A 77 6.58 5.23 7.04
C TYR A 77 6.98 3.75 7.19
N VAL A 78 7.08 2.99 6.09
CA VAL A 78 7.45 1.58 6.15
C VAL A 78 8.92 1.44 6.49
N ASN A 79 9.23 0.71 7.56
CA ASN A 79 10.59 0.31 7.90
C ASN A 79 11.03 -0.85 6.99
N VAL A 80 11.69 -0.51 5.89
CA VAL A 80 12.09 -1.45 4.84
C VAL A 80 13.11 -2.47 5.34
N GLY A 81 13.97 -2.08 6.29
CA GLY A 81 14.98 -2.97 6.89
C GLY A 81 14.42 -4.09 7.75
N GLN A 82 13.12 -4.08 8.06
CA GLN A 82 12.45 -5.14 8.81
C GLN A 82 11.68 -6.09 7.88
N ALA A 83 10.35 -6.00 7.84
CA ALA A 83 9.50 -6.97 7.16
C ALA A 83 9.80 -7.10 5.66
N PRO A 84 9.94 -6.01 4.86
CA PRO A 84 10.23 -6.13 3.43
C PRO A 84 11.54 -6.88 3.14
N VAL A 85 12.64 -6.52 3.81
CA VAL A 85 13.93 -7.23 3.65
C VAL A 85 13.84 -8.68 4.12
N SER A 86 13.15 -8.97 5.23
CA SER A 86 12.98 -10.34 5.72
C SER A 86 12.23 -11.21 4.71
N ILE A 87 11.13 -10.70 4.14
CA ILE A 87 10.31 -11.41 3.16
C ILE A 87 11.09 -11.61 1.86
N TRP A 88 11.79 -10.58 1.37
CA TRP A 88 12.66 -10.71 0.20
C TRP A 88 13.73 -11.79 0.41
N LYS A 89 14.40 -11.80 1.57
CA LYS A 89 15.41 -12.84 1.90
C LYS A 89 14.80 -14.25 1.93
N SER A 90 13.59 -14.40 2.46
CA SER A 90 12.86 -15.68 2.45
C SER A 90 12.48 -16.12 1.04
N TYR A 91 12.04 -15.18 0.20
CA TYR A 91 11.76 -15.43 -1.22
C TYR A 91 13.01 -15.91 -1.97
N LYS A 92 14.15 -15.22 -1.82
CA LYS A 92 15.42 -15.64 -2.46
C LYS A 92 15.92 -17.01 -1.98
N LYS A 93 15.49 -17.47 -0.80
CA LYS A 93 15.76 -18.82 -0.28
C LYS A 93 14.78 -19.89 -0.78
N GLY A 94 13.79 -19.53 -1.60
CA GLY A 94 12.77 -20.47 -2.09
C GLY A 94 11.75 -20.89 -1.04
N VAL A 95 11.58 -20.13 0.05
CA VAL A 95 10.67 -20.48 1.15
C VAL A 95 9.20 -20.40 0.74
N TYR A 96 8.87 -19.52 -0.20
CA TYR A 96 7.50 -19.32 -0.67
C TYR A 96 7.28 -20.12 -1.95
N PRO A 97 6.42 -21.15 -1.94
CA PRO A 97 6.01 -21.80 -3.17
C PRO A 97 5.16 -20.84 -4.03
N GLN A 98 5.08 -21.12 -5.33
CA GLN A 98 4.08 -20.49 -6.20
C GLN A 98 2.69 -20.84 -5.72
N ILE A 99 1.76 -19.90 -5.82
CA ILE A 99 0.36 -20.16 -5.47
C ILE A 99 -0.24 -21.20 -6.43
N ALA A 100 -0.83 -22.25 -5.86
CA ALA A 100 -1.51 -23.30 -6.62
C ALA A 100 -3.04 -23.13 -6.58
N SER A 101 -3.57 -22.58 -5.50
CA SER A 101 -5.00 -22.35 -5.27
C SER A 101 -5.19 -21.01 -4.56
N TYR A 102 -5.96 -20.11 -5.16
CA TYR A 102 -6.34 -18.85 -4.50
C TYR A 102 -7.33 -19.10 -3.36
N GLN A 103 -8.21 -20.09 -3.49
CA GLN A 103 -9.16 -20.46 -2.45
C GLN A 103 -8.44 -20.83 -1.15
N ASP A 104 -7.44 -21.72 -1.22
CA ASP A 104 -6.69 -22.21 -0.05
C ASP A 104 -6.00 -21.09 0.75
N VAL A 105 -5.67 -19.98 0.09
CA VAL A 105 -4.94 -18.86 0.68
C VAL A 105 -5.88 -17.75 1.16
N PHE A 106 -6.97 -17.49 0.42
CA PHE A 106 -7.79 -16.29 0.58
C PHE A 106 -9.21 -16.55 1.10
N GLU A 107 -9.70 -17.79 1.09
CA GLU A 107 -11.06 -18.13 1.55
C GLU A 107 -11.31 -17.65 2.98
N ASP A 108 -12.40 -16.89 3.16
CA ASP A 108 -12.82 -16.25 4.41
C ASP A 108 -11.78 -15.31 5.07
N ARG A 109 -10.68 -15.00 4.37
CA ARG A 109 -9.64 -14.09 4.84
C ARG A 109 -9.89 -12.67 4.36
N VAL A 110 -9.32 -11.73 5.09
CA VAL A 110 -9.23 -10.33 4.66
C VAL A 110 -7.83 -10.06 4.15
N VAL A 111 -7.74 -9.39 3.00
CA VAL A 111 -6.46 -9.11 2.32
C VAL A 111 -6.07 -7.64 2.46
N ARG A 112 -4.84 -7.38 2.89
CA ARG A 112 -4.21 -6.07 2.78
C ARG A 112 -3.29 -6.06 1.57
N PHE A 113 -3.69 -5.36 0.52
CA PHE A 113 -2.83 -5.07 -0.60
C PHE A 113 -1.93 -3.88 -0.27
N GLY A 114 -0.67 -3.93 -0.70
CA GLY A 114 0.29 -2.85 -0.44
C GLY A 114 0.79 -2.81 1.02
N ALA A 115 1.18 -3.95 1.58
CA ALA A 115 1.89 -3.96 2.86
C ALA A 115 3.26 -3.26 2.75
N TYR A 116 3.88 -3.40 1.57
CA TYR A 116 4.96 -2.57 1.03
C TYR A 116 4.90 -2.67 -0.50
N GLY A 117 5.33 -1.60 -1.18
CA GLY A 117 5.11 -1.41 -2.61
C GLY A 117 3.66 -1.00 -2.92
N ASP A 118 3.47 -0.42 -4.11
CA ASP A 118 2.19 0.05 -4.58
C ASP A 118 1.40 -1.12 -5.21
N PRO A 119 0.17 -1.38 -4.74
CA PRO A 119 -0.61 -2.54 -5.17
C PRO A 119 -1.09 -2.47 -6.62
N ALA A 120 -1.08 -1.29 -7.27
CA ALA A 120 -1.41 -1.18 -8.70
C ALA A 120 -0.36 -1.84 -9.61
N PHE A 121 0.80 -2.23 -9.08
CA PHE A 121 1.82 -3.00 -9.79
C PHE A 121 1.53 -4.51 -9.81
N VAL A 122 0.53 -4.97 -9.06
CA VAL A 122 0.05 -6.36 -9.15
C VAL A 122 -0.92 -6.44 -10.32
N PRO A 123 -0.80 -7.43 -11.23
CA PRO A 123 -1.76 -7.59 -12.32
C PRO A 123 -3.20 -7.71 -11.81
N ASP A 124 -4.13 -7.08 -12.52
CA ASP A 124 -5.57 -7.05 -12.23
C ASP A 124 -6.15 -8.46 -12.04
N GLY A 125 -5.77 -9.42 -12.89
CA GLY A 125 -6.19 -10.82 -12.78
C GLY A 125 -5.77 -11.48 -11.45
N VAL A 126 -4.59 -11.15 -10.91
CA VAL A 126 -4.11 -11.66 -9.62
C VAL A 126 -4.93 -11.08 -8.47
N VAL A 127 -5.24 -9.78 -8.55
CA VAL A 127 -6.10 -9.09 -7.58
C VAL A 127 -7.52 -9.66 -7.62
N ALA A 128 -8.10 -9.81 -8.81
CA ALA A 128 -9.43 -10.37 -9.02
C ALA A 128 -9.52 -11.79 -8.46
N ASN A 129 -8.57 -12.67 -8.78
CA ASN A 129 -8.55 -14.04 -8.28
C ASN A 129 -8.46 -14.12 -6.75
N ALA A 130 -7.68 -13.24 -6.11
CA ALA A 130 -7.62 -13.16 -4.65
C ALA A 130 -8.96 -12.66 -4.07
N LEU A 131 -9.57 -11.65 -4.68
CA LEU A 131 -10.82 -11.06 -4.20
C LEU A 131 -12.05 -11.94 -4.43
N THR A 132 -12.02 -12.87 -5.38
CA THR A 132 -13.08 -13.88 -5.59
C THR A 132 -13.33 -14.71 -4.34
N PHE A 133 -12.27 -15.04 -3.58
CA PHE A 133 -12.37 -15.88 -2.37
C PHE A 133 -12.26 -15.09 -1.07
N ALA A 134 -11.68 -13.88 -1.11
CA ALA A 134 -11.51 -13.05 0.07
C ALA A 134 -12.85 -12.56 0.64
N LYS A 135 -12.97 -12.59 1.96
CA LYS A 135 -14.08 -11.95 2.71
C LYS A 135 -14.11 -10.44 2.55
N GLY A 136 -12.96 -9.83 2.27
CA GLY A 136 -12.83 -8.40 2.03
C GLY A 136 -11.37 -7.97 1.92
N HIS A 137 -11.16 -6.69 1.68
CA HIS A 137 -9.82 -6.16 1.49
C HIS A 137 -9.66 -4.71 1.91
N THR A 138 -8.40 -4.31 2.06
CA THR A 138 -8.01 -2.90 2.11
C THR A 138 -6.92 -2.63 1.09
N CYS A 139 -7.03 -1.54 0.35
CA CYS A 139 -6.06 -1.16 -0.66
C CYS A 139 -6.14 0.33 -1.02
N TYR A 140 -4.99 0.94 -1.25
CA TYR A 140 -4.87 2.28 -1.84
C TYR A 140 -3.59 2.35 -2.67
N THR A 141 -3.61 3.16 -3.72
CA THR A 141 -2.52 3.31 -4.71
C THR A 141 -2.21 4.79 -4.95
N HIS A 142 -0.93 5.15 -5.02
CA HIS A 142 -0.49 6.47 -5.50
C HIS A 142 -0.39 6.51 -7.03
N GLN A 143 -0.61 5.39 -7.74
CA GLN A 143 -0.60 5.33 -9.20
C GLN A 143 -1.99 5.56 -9.82
N TRP A 144 -2.96 6.11 -9.07
CA TRP A 144 -4.36 6.22 -9.50
C TRP A 144 -4.57 7.02 -10.81
N TYR A 145 -3.61 7.87 -11.18
CA TYR A 145 -3.60 8.64 -12.42
C TYR A 145 -2.91 7.91 -13.59
N GLN A 146 -2.33 6.73 -13.36
CA GLN A 146 -1.69 5.93 -14.39
C GLN A 146 -2.70 5.06 -15.13
N ALA A 147 -2.51 4.90 -16.44
CA ALA A 147 -3.41 4.08 -17.27
C ALA A 147 -3.51 2.63 -16.78
N PHE A 148 -2.40 2.02 -16.35
CA PHE A 148 -2.38 0.64 -15.84
C PHE A 148 -3.14 0.47 -14.51
N ALA A 149 -3.44 1.55 -13.80
CA ALA A 149 -4.19 1.50 -12.55
C ALA A 149 -5.70 1.74 -12.73
N ALA A 150 -6.14 2.13 -13.93
CA ALA A 150 -7.51 2.61 -14.18
C ALA A 150 -8.59 1.56 -13.85
N ASP A 151 -8.28 0.27 -14.01
CA ASP A 151 -9.18 -0.85 -13.77
C ASP A 151 -9.38 -1.13 -12.27
N PHE A 152 -8.58 -0.54 -11.39
CA PHE A 152 -8.75 -0.67 -9.95
C PHE A 152 -9.76 0.31 -9.34
N ARG A 153 -10.40 1.18 -10.13
CA ARG A 153 -11.50 2.04 -9.66
C ARG A 153 -12.62 1.19 -9.06
N GLY A 154 -13.10 1.59 -7.88
CA GLY A 154 -14.11 0.81 -7.15
C GLY A 154 -13.55 -0.43 -6.44
N VAL A 155 -12.26 -0.70 -6.55
CA VAL A 155 -11.56 -1.80 -5.84
C VAL A 155 -10.48 -1.23 -4.92
N PHE A 156 -9.65 -0.33 -5.41
CA PHE A 156 -8.64 0.38 -4.64
C PHE A 156 -9.08 1.82 -4.39
N MET A 157 -8.52 2.45 -3.37
CA MET A 157 -8.65 3.89 -3.20
C MET A 157 -7.49 4.62 -3.88
N ALA A 158 -7.73 5.83 -4.36
CA ALA A 158 -6.67 6.76 -4.70
C ALA A 158 -6.02 7.27 -3.41
N SER A 159 -4.72 7.02 -3.23
CA SER A 159 -3.93 7.65 -2.18
C SER A 159 -3.54 9.04 -2.65
N VAL A 160 -3.96 10.05 -1.90
CA VAL A 160 -3.83 11.47 -2.28
C VAL A 160 -3.23 12.28 -1.14
N ASP A 161 -2.46 13.29 -1.50
CA ASP A 161 -1.69 14.11 -0.56
C ASP A 161 -2.16 15.58 -0.50
N SER A 162 -3.12 15.99 -1.36
CA SER A 162 -3.67 17.36 -1.39
C SER A 162 -5.18 17.41 -1.67
N ASP A 163 -5.81 18.56 -1.41
CA ASP A 163 -7.20 18.84 -1.78
C ASP A 163 -7.43 18.71 -3.29
N LEU A 164 -6.48 19.21 -4.08
CA LEU A 164 -6.56 19.18 -5.54
C LEU A 164 -6.56 17.74 -6.05
N GLU A 165 -5.63 16.91 -5.56
CA GLU A 165 -5.59 15.49 -5.92
C GLU A 165 -6.86 14.76 -5.47
N GLU A 166 -7.38 15.05 -4.28
CA GLU A 166 -8.61 14.47 -3.78
C GLU A 166 -9.82 14.80 -4.68
N GLN A 167 -9.93 16.04 -5.14
CA GLN A 167 -10.97 16.46 -6.08
C GLN A 167 -10.80 15.80 -7.45
N MET A 168 -9.57 15.73 -7.97
CA MET A 168 -9.25 15.09 -9.25
C MET A 168 -9.54 13.59 -9.24
N ALA A 169 -9.13 12.89 -8.19
CA ALA A 169 -9.38 11.46 -8.06
C ALA A 169 -10.89 11.17 -8.00
N GLN A 170 -11.63 11.97 -7.22
CA GLN A 170 -13.09 11.82 -7.11
C GLN A 170 -13.81 12.11 -8.42
N SER A 171 -13.39 13.13 -9.18
CA SER A 171 -13.98 13.43 -10.49
C SER A 171 -13.76 12.31 -11.51
N GLN A 172 -12.74 11.48 -11.31
CA GLN A 172 -12.44 10.28 -12.10
C GLN A 172 -13.07 9.00 -11.55
N GLY A 173 -13.90 9.09 -10.50
CA GLY A 173 -14.65 7.97 -9.93
C GLY A 173 -13.92 7.20 -8.82
N TRP A 174 -12.79 7.70 -8.32
CA TRP A 174 -12.09 7.08 -7.20
C TRP A 174 -12.70 7.47 -5.85
N ARG A 175 -12.64 6.54 -4.88
CA ARG A 175 -12.67 6.89 -3.46
C ARG A 175 -11.26 7.19 -2.99
N THR A 176 -11.11 8.16 -2.09
CA THR A 176 -9.79 8.66 -1.69
C THR A 176 -9.37 8.18 -0.31
N PHE A 177 -8.09 7.90 -0.15
CA PHE A 177 -7.40 7.81 1.13
C PHE A 177 -6.45 9.01 1.22
N ARG A 178 -6.75 9.96 2.12
CA ARG A 178 -5.95 11.17 2.26
C ARG A 178 -5.20 11.23 3.58
N VAL A 179 -3.93 11.60 3.53
CA VAL A 179 -3.13 11.87 4.73
C VAL A 179 -3.09 13.37 4.97
N PHE A 180 -3.46 13.79 6.18
CA PHE A 180 -3.47 15.18 6.62
C PHE A 180 -2.28 15.47 7.53
N HIS A 181 -1.77 16.70 7.51
CA HIS A 181 -0.83 17.18 8.53
C HIS A 181 -1.43 16.95 9.94
N PRO A 182 -0.64 16.60 10.99
CA PRO A 182 -1.16 16.20 12.30
C PRO A 182 -2.17 17.16 12.95
N ASN A 183 -2.05 18.47 12.68
CA ASN A 183 -2.91 19.51 13.25
C ASN A 183 -3.95 20.05 12.27
N ALA A 184 -4.03 19.52 11.05
CA ALA A 184 -5.01 19.97 10.08
C ALA A 184 -6.42 19.44 10.40
N GLU A 185 -7.43 20.24 10.10
CA GLU A 185 -8.82 19.81 10.16
C GLU A 185 -9.11 18.83 9.01
N ILE A 186 -9.82 17.75 9.31
CA ILE A 186 -10.30 16.80 8.31
C ILE A 186 -11.74 17.17 7.95
N THR A 187 -11.96 17.56 6.70
CA THR A 187 -13.29 17.83 6.14
C THR A 187 -13.59 16.88 4.97
N GLY A 188 -14.86 16.60 4.70
CA GLY A 188 -15.30 15.80 3.54
C GLY A 188 -14.99 14.29 3.56
N SER A 189 -14.13 13.83 4.47
CA SER A 189 -13.69 12.44 4.57
C SER A 189 -13.99 11.83 5.95
N LYS A 190 -14.27 10.52 5.99
CA LYS A 190 -14.41 9.82 7.28
C LYS A 190 -13.04 9.58 7.89
N ILE A 191 -12.86 9.97 9.15
CA ILE A 191 -11.61 9.71 9.87
C ILE A 191 -11.46 8.20 10.08
N CYS A 192 -10.26 7.67 9.82
CA CYS A 192 -9.93 6.27 10.00
C CYS A 192 -10.24 5.80 11.44
N PRO A 193 -11.15 4.81 11.64
CA PRO A 193 -11.49 4.35 12.98
C PRO A 193 -10.30 3.82 13.79
N ALA A 194 -9.30 3.25 13.11
CA ALA A 194 -8.10 2.75 13.78
C ALA A 194 -7.26 3.87 14.42
N SER A 195 -7.23 5.09 13.85
CA SER A 195 -6.46 6.19 14.42
C SER A 195 -7.13 6.78 15.66
N ILE A 196 -8.44 6.97 15.63
CA ILE A 196 -9.20 7.57 16.75
C ILE A 196 -9.51 6.60 17.89
N THR A 197 -9.39 5.28 17.66
CA THR A 197 -9.65 4.26 18.68
C THR A 197 -8.38 3.63 19.26
N ASN A 198 -7.20 4.13 18.88
CA ASN A 198 -5.90 3.52 19.19
C ASN A 198 -5.85 2.03 18.79
N ASN A 199 -6.20 1.73 17.55
CA ASN A 199 -6.23 0.39 16.95
C ASN A 199 -7.21 -0.62 17.58
N ARG A 200 -8.13 -0.20 18.47
CA ARG A 200 -9.21 -1.08 18.97
C ARG A 200 -10.15 -1.53 17.85
N VAL A 201 -10.41 -0.64 16.89
CA VAL A 201 -11.06 -1.00 15.62
C VAL A 201 -9.99 -1.38 14.60
N GLN A 202 -9.82 -2.68 14.36
CA GLN A 202 -8.82 -3.21 13.43
C GLN A 202 -9.30 -3.18 11.98
N CYS A 203 -8.37 -3.04 11.03
CA CYS A 203 -8.70 -3.00 9.60
C CYS A 203 -9.46 -4.25 9.12
N MET A 204 -9.11 -5.44 9.62
CA MET A 204 -9.81 -6.69 9.28
C MET A 204 -11.31 -6.71 9.63
N LYS A 205 -11.73 -5.85 10.57
CA LYS A 205 -13.15 -5.67 10.93
C LYS A 205 -13.77 -4.46 10.24
N CYS A 206 -12.99 -3.40 10.04
CA CYS A 206 -13.45 -2.11 9.53
C CYS A 206 -13.73 -2.12 8.02
N LEU A 207 -12.77 -2.58 7.21
CA LEU A 207 -12.88 -2.69 5.74
C LEU A 207 -13.29 -1.42 4.97
N LEU A 208 -13.18 -0.22 5.55
CA LEU A 208 -13.56 1.01 4.87
C LEU A 208 -12.62 1.36 3.71
N CYS A 209 -11.36 0.94 3.76
CA CYS A 209 -10.37 1.21 2.72
C CYS A 209 -10.49 0.28 1.51
N ASN A 210 -11.70 0.05 0.99
CA ASN A 210 -12.01 -0.98 -0.02
C ASN A 210 -12.34 -0.43 -1.42
N GLY A 211 -12.11 0.87 -1.65
CA GLY A 211 -12.37 1.53 -2.93
C GLY A 211 -13.84 1.82 -3.27
N LYS A 212 -14.81 1.40 -2.45
CA LYS A 212 -16.23 1.41 -2.83
C LYS A 212 -17.05 2.55 -2.22
N LYS A 213 -17.06 2.64 -0.89
CA LYS A 213 -18.16 3.34 -0.20
C LYS A 213 -17.88 4.80 0.19
N THR A 214 -16.71 5.08 0.73
CA THR A 214 -16.44 6.36 1.39
C THR A 214 -15.00 6.77 1.19
N ASN A 215 -14.76 8.08 1.17
CA ASN A 215 -13.42 8.62 1.32
C ASN A 215 -12.98 8.47 2.79
N ILE A 216 -11.68 8.24 2.99
CA ILE A 216 -11.06 8.01 4.29
C ILE A 216 -9.90 8.97 4.47
N ALA A 217 -9.81 9.54 5.66
CA ALA A 217 -8.71 10.41 6.02
C ALA A 217 -8.01 9.90 7.28
N ILE A 218 -6.72 10.23 7.38
CA ILE A 218 -5.94 10.01 8.59
C ILE A 218 -4.97 11.17 8.79
N HIS A 219 -4.73 11.54 10.05
CA HIS A 219 -3.61 12.39 10.39
C HIS A 219 -2.28 11.62 10.25
N ALA A 220 -1.27 12.30 9.72
CA ALA A 220 0.08 11.77 9.64
C ALA A 220 0.58 11.39 11.04
N HIS A 221 1.33 10.29 11.13
CA HIS A 221 1.85 9.75 12.37
C HIS A 221 3.21 9.09 12.13
N GLY A 222 4.00 8.95 13.19
CA GLY A 222 5.37 8.46 13.11
C GLY A 222 6.39 9.58 12.94
N SER A 223 7.65 9.20 12.68
CA SER A 223 8.80 10.11 12.71
C SER A 223 8.80 11.17 11.61
N SER A 224 8.14 10.93 10.48
CA SER A 224 8.02 11.86 9.35
C SER A 224 6.70 12.65 9.35
N ALA A 225 5.89 12.55 10.41
CA ALA A 225 4.54 13.12 10.41
C ALA A 225 4.50 14.64 10.15
N SER A 226 5.49 15.38 10.68
CA SER A 226 5.61 16.83 10.50
C SER A 226 6.00 17.25 9.08
N GLN A 227 6.32 16.30 8.20
CA GLN A 227 6.70 16.57 6.81
C GLN A 227 5.51 16.45 5.84
N VAL A 228 4.34 15.98 6.31
CA VAL A 228 3.14 15.82 5.48
C VAL A 228 2.38 17.14 5.39
N GLY A 229 2.02 17.57 4.19
CA GLY A 229 1.14 18.73 3.99
C GLY A 229 1.72 20.06 4.48
N VAL A 230 3.05 20.16 4.60
CA VAL A 230 3.72 21.46 4.61
C VAL A 230 3.70 21.93 3.16
N ASP A 231 2.55 22.46 2.72
CA ASP A 231 2.57 23.38 1.60
C ASP A 231 3.64 24.41 1.95
N SER A 232 4.67 24.54 1.12
CA SER A 232 5.58 25.66 1.19
C SER A 232 4.72 26.91 1.04
N GLN A 233 4.26 27.48 2.16
CA GLN A 233 3.86 28.86 2.17
C GLN A 233 5.05 29.60 1.59
N PRO A 234 4.88 30.38 0.52
CA PRO A 234 5.96 31.24 0.07
C PRO A 234 6.37 32.03 1.31
N GLU A 235 7.64 31.93 1.70
CA GLU A 235 8.18 32.81 2.73
C GLU A 235 7.74 34.20 2.34
N VAL A 236 6.84 34.78 3.14
CA VAL A 236 6.57 36.20 3.07
C VAL A 236 7.90 36.81 3.44
N LEU A 237 8.68 37.22 2.43
CA LEU A 237 9.85 38.06 2.58
C LEU A 237 9.37 39.30 3.34
N SER A 238 9.50 39.23 4.66
CA SER A 238 9.36 40.39 5.53
C SER A 238 10.46 41.34 5.11
N ARG A 239 10.04 42.47 4.55
CA ARG A 239 10.86 43.63 4.27
C ARG A 239 11.58 44.12 5.51
#